data_AF-A0A7V8WKN6-F1
#
_entry.id   AF-A0A7V8WKN6-F1
#
_cell.length_a   1.000
_cell.length_b   1.000
_cell.length_c   1.000
_cell.angle_alpha   90.00
_cell.angle_beta   90.00
_cell.angle_gamma   90.00
#
_symmetry.space_group_name_H-M   'P 1'
#
loop_
_entity.id
_entity.type
_entity.pdbx_description
1 polymer ?
#
loop_
_entity_poly.entity_id
_entity_poly.type
_entity_poly.pdbx_seq_one_letter_code
_entity_poly.pdbx_strand_id
1 'polypeptide(L)'
;MWNSFLASRRKLGKRAAALLVVAAVVGLPAVALRATCAGNSCRSTAEASSNTPFCSLPSQLRKLIEHGYYDGRAPDLIAVTGRTLVGGGDAFQLPGPKPLWPSTSEDDGGRVPIVFSGSGLAPSADVPAKTRLDAVAETLADVIGLSREHPEVRSGEAIAGLASGETPRLVLQVVLKGIRSEDLEQQPSAWPVLRHLMGRGAGTLDGMVGSLPLDPAASLATIGTGGLPYQHGTTGSLLRRDEAIVSRTEVKGFGAKVVTAWSKTAPRSVIATLGDDLDQTLKQRPIIGLVGTDPIDRGLIGGNWYVGGDRDRVVILDQKTPPVEQA
;
A
#
# COMPACT_ATOMS: atom_id res chain seq x y z
N MET A 1 -20.75 -60.10 32.10
CA MET A 1 -20.32 -58.75 31.70
C MET A 1 -19.06 -58.74 30.81
N TRP A 2 -18.77 -59.82 30.06
CA TRP A 2 -17.52 -59.95 29.27
C TRP A 2 -17.73 -59.93 27.74
N ASN A 3 -18.96 -60.14 27.25
CA ASN A 3 -19.24 -60.24 25.81
C ASN A 3 -19.38 -58.88 25.09
N SER A 4 -19.57 -57.77 25.81
CA SER A 4 -19.72 -56.44 25.18
C SER A 4 -18.38 -55.77 24.82
N PHE A 5 -17.25 -56.23 25.38
CA PHE A 5 -15.93 -55.63 25.15
C PHE A 5 -15.26 -56.09 23.84
N LEU A 6 -15.55 -57.33 23.39
CA LEU A 6 -14.98 -57.90 22.17
C LEU A 6 -15.60 -57.36 20.87
N ALA A 7 -16.86 -56.91 20.91
CA ALA A 7 -17.55 -56.33 19.75
C ALA A 7 -17.05 -54.91 19.40
N SER A 8 -16.55 -54.16 20.38
CA SER A 8 -16.04 -52.79 20.19
C SER A 8 -14.68 -52.76 19.47
N ARG A 9 -13.75 -53.66 19.82
CA ARG A 9 -12.43 -53.74 19.16
C ARG A 9 -12.51 -54.13 17.67
N ARG A 10 -13.47 -54.97 17.27
CA ARG A 10 -13.69 -55.33 15.86
C ARG A 10 -14.21 -54.17 15.00
N LYS A 11 -14.99 -53.25 15.56
CA LYS A 11 -15.52 -52.08 14.83
C LYS A 11 -14.46 -51.00 14.63
N LEU A 12 -13.55 -50.81 15.60
CA LEU A 12 -12.45 -49.85 15.49
C LEU A 12 -11.43 -50.26 14.41
N GLY A 13 -11.07 -51.56 14.36
CA GLY A 13 -10.16 -52.09 13.34
C GLY A 13 -10.71 -51.99 11.91
N LYS A 14 -12.02 -52.19 11.72
CA LYS A 14 -12.67 -52.04 10.40
C LYS A 14 -12.74 -50.58 9.93
N ARG A 15 -12.95 -49.62 10.84
CA ARG A 15 -12.94 -48.19 10.53
C ARG A 15 -11.54 -47.66 10.23
N ALA A 16 -10.53 -48.10 10.99
CA ALA A 16 -9.14 -47.79 10.72
C ALA A 16 -8.67 -48.37 9.39
N ALA A 17 -9.03 -49.63 9.08
CA ALA A 17 -8.74 -50.24 7.80
C ALA A 17 -9.44 -49.53 6.63
N ALA A 18 -10.72 -49.15 6.80
CA ALA A 18 -11.44 -48.38 5.79
C ALA A 18 -10.81 -47.00 5.54
N LEU A 19 -10.38 -46.30 6.61
CA LEU A 19 -9.67 -45.03 6.49
C LEU A 19 -8.33 -45.17 5.78
N LEU A 20 -7.57 -46.23 6.06
CA LEU A 20 -6.30 -46.52 5.37
C LEU A 20 -6.52 -46.83 3.89
N VAL A 21 -7.57 -47.58 3.55
CA VAL A 21 -7.92 -47.87 2.15
C VAL A 21 -8.34 -46.60 1.43
N VAL A 22 -9.16 -45.74 2.05
CA VAL A 22 -9.55 -44.45 1.46
C VAL A 22 -8.35 -43.53 1.29
N ALA A 23 -7.46 -43.43 2.29
CA ALA A 23 -6.24 -42.65 2.19
C ALA A 23 -5.30 -43.17 1.08
N ALA A 24 -5.21 -44.49 0.91
CA ALA A 24 -4.45 -45.10 -0.18
C ALA A 24 -5.07 -44.79 -1.55
N VAL A 25 -6.40 -44.93 -1.71
CA VAL A 25 -7.10 -44.64 -2.97
C VAL A 25 -7.00 -43.17 -3.36
N VAL A 26 -7.00 -42.25 -2.40
CA VAL A 26 -6.84 -40.81 -2.67
C VAL A 26 -5.37 -40.41 -2.86
N GLY A 27 -4.42 -41.05 -2.15
CA GLY A 27 -3.00 -40.72 -2.19
C GLY A 27 -2.24 -41.34 -3.38
N LEU A 28 -2.60 -42.56 -3.80
CA LEU A 28 -1.93 -43.27 -4.88
C LEU A 28 -1.94 -42.53 -6.24
N PRO A 29 -3.04 -41.89 -6.67
CA PRO A 29 -3.05 -41.10 -7.91
C PRO A 29 -2.09 -39.91 -7.84
N ALA A 30 -2.02 -39.21 -6.71
CA ALA A 30 -1.12 -38.08 -6.52
C ALA A 30 0.35 -38.50 -6.54
N VAL A 31 0.68 -39.65 -5.96
CA VAL A 31 2.03 -40.24 -5.99
C VAL A 31 2.39 -40.69 -7.40
N ALA A 32 1.48 -41.35 -8.12
CA ALA A 32 1.70 -41.79 -9.49
C ALA A 32 1.87 -40.62 -10.47
N LEU A 33 1.07 -39.56 -10.34
CA LEU A 33 1.19 -38.34 -11.14
C LEU A 33 2.53 -37.61 -10.91
N ARG A 34 3.00 -37.55 -9.67
CA ARG A 34 4.33 -37.00 -9.34
C ARG A 34 5.47 -37.87 -9.84
N ALA A 35 5.38 -39.20 -9.70
CA ALA A 35 6.43 -40.11 -10.13
C ALA A 35 6.58 -40.18 -11.66
N THR A 36 5.46 -40.02 -12.40
CA THR A 36 5.44 -40.09 -13.87
C THR A 36 5.62 -38.75 -14.55
N CYS A 37 5.68 -37.64 -13.80
CA CYS A 37 5.74 -36.27 -14.33
C CYS A 37 4.65 -35.93 -15.36
N ALA A 38 3.54 -36.68 -15.35
CA ALA A 38 2.42 -36.44 -16.25
C ALA A 38 1.84 -35.04 -15.99
N GLY A 39 1.65 -34.25 -17.05
CA GLY A 39 1.01 -32.93 -16.97
C GLY A 39 1.82 -31.86 -16.22
N ASN A 40 3.15 -31.80 -16.38
CA ASN A 40 4.02 -30.81 -15.73
C ASN A 40 4.11 -30.91 -14.19
N SER A 41 3.67 -32.01 -13.58
CA SER A 41 3.67 -32.23 -12.11
C SER A 41 5.06 -32.19 -11.46
N CYS A 42 6.13 -32.30 -12.24
CA CYS A 42 7.53 -32.24 -11.78
C CYS A 42 8.20 -30.88 -12.01
N ARG A 43 7.49 -29.90 -12.59
CA ARG A 43 8.03 -28.56 -12.73
C ARG A 43 7.98 -27.91 -11.35
N SER A 44 9.11 -28.01 -10.65
CA SER A 44 9.33 -27.43 -9.32
C SER A 44 8.68 -26.06 -9.20
N THR A 45 7.56 -26.01 -8.48
CA THR A 45 7.13 -24.80 -7.80
C THR A 45 8.15 -24.62 -6.68
N ALA A 46 8.98 -23.58 -6.77
CA ALA A 46 9.54 -22.96 -5.59
C ALA A 46 8.41 -22.91 -4.54
N GLU A 47 8.67 -23.46 -3.35
CA GLU A 47 7.69 -23.55 -2.27
C GLU A 47 6.90 -22.23 -2.18
N ALA A 48 5.58 -22.32 -2.29
CA ALA A 48 4.71 -21.19 -2.10
C ALA A 48 4.81 -20.79 -0.62
N SER A 49 5.67 -19.82 -0.31
CA SER A 49 5.85 -19.28 1.04
C SER A 49 4.87 -18.15 1.36
N SER A 50 3.78 -17.98 0.61
CA SER A 50 2.82 -16.91 0.86
C SER A 50 1.39 -17.43 1.00
N ASN A 51 0.62 -16.79 1.88
CA ASN A 51 -0.75 -17.14 2.24
C ASN A 51 -1.78 -16.85 1.12
N THR A 52 -1.35 -16.64 -0.13
CA THR A 52 -2.26 -16.24 -1.21
C THR A 52 -2.00 -17.05 -2.50
N PRO A 53 -3.04 -17.66 -3.12
CA PRO A 53 -2.90 -18.64 -4.19
C PRO A 53 -2.63 -17.99 -5.56
N PHE A 54 -1.49 -17.30 -5.69
CA PHE A 54 -1.12 -16.60 -6.92
C PHE A 54 -0.07 -17.36 -7.76
N CYS A 55 0.03 -18.69 -7.67
CA CYS A 55 1.14 -19.47 -8.23
C CYS A 55 1.42 -19.25 -9.72
N SER A 56 0.45 -18.76 -10.50
CA SER A 56 0.60 -18.43 -11.94
C SER A 56 1.19 -17.04 -12.23
N LEU A 57 1.26 -16.14 -11.25
CA LEU A 57 1.78 -14.79 -11.42
C LEU A 57 3.30 -14.73 -11.20
N PRO A 58 4.02 -13.84 -11.91
CA PRO A 58 5.42 -13.53 -11.62
C PRO A 58 5.62 -13.18 -10.15
N SER A 59 6.73 -13.63 -9.56
CA SER A 59 6.98 -13.47 -8.11
C SER A 59 6.95 -12.01 -7.64
N GLN A 60 7.48 -11.09 -8.45
CA GLN A 60 7.47 -9.66 -8.14
C GLN A 60 6.05 -9.08 -8.11
N LEU A 61 5.22 -9.42 -9.11
CA LEU A 61 3.82 -9.00 -9.15
C LEU A 61 3.04 -9.53 -7.95
N ARG A 62 3.26 -10.79 -7.56
CA ARG A 62 2.66 -11.35 -6.33
C ARG A 62 3.03 -10.53 -5.11
N LYS A 63 4.31 -10.22 -4.95
CA LYS A 63 4.81 -9.45 -3.81
C LYS A 63 4.19 -8.06 -3.77
N LEU A 64 4.07 -7.37 -4.91
CA LEU A 64 3.44 -6.05 -4.97
C LEU A 64 1.95 -6.10 -4.61
N ILE A 65 1.21 -7.12 -5.07
CA ILE A 65 -0.20 -7.33 -4.71
C ILE A 65 -0.32 -7.64 -3.21
N GLU A 66 0.56 -8.48 -2.66
CA GLU A 66 0.60 -8.78 -1.23
C GLU A 66 0.87 -7.51 -0.39
N HIS A 67 1.76 -6.65 -0.85
CA HIS A 67 2.01 -5.36 -0.19
C HIS A 67 0.78 -4.45 -0.18
N GLY A 68 -0.09 -4.56 -1.19
CA GLY A 68 -1.33 -3.80 -1.31
C GLY A 68 -2.53 -4.37 -0.54
N TYR A 69 -2.38 -5.54 0.08
CA TYR A 69 -3.49 -6.26 0.71
C TYR A 69 -3.55 -6.01 2.22
N TYR A 70 -4.75 -5.75 2.74
CA TYR A 70 -5.04 -5.68 4.17
C TYR A 70 -6.38 -6.35 4.44
N ASP A 71 -6.40 -7.30 5.37
CA ASP A 71 -7.62 -8.05 5.69
C ASP A 71 -8.73 -7.15 6.24
N GLY A 72 -9.95 -7.35 5.77
CA GLY A 72 -11.10 -6.50 6.10
C GLY A 72 -11.18 -5.16 5.37
N ARG A 73 -10.16 -4.76 4.58
CA ARG A 73 -10.11 -3.47 3.86
C ARG A 73 -9.83 -3.59 2.36
N ALA A 74 -9.08 -4.61 1.96
CA ALA A 74 -8.83 -4.95 0.56
C ALA A 74 -10.10 -5.51 -0.12
N PRO A 75 -10.18 -5.42 -1.47
CA PRO A 75 -11.23 -6.08 -2.24
C PRO A 75 -11.11 -7.61 -2.17
N ASP A 76 -12.26 -8.30 -2.28
CA ASP A 76 -12.29 -9.78 -2.32
C ASP A 76 -11.73 -10.34 -3.64
N LEU A 77 -11.75 -9.54 -4.70
CA LEU A 77 -11.27 -9.89 -6.03
C LEU A 77 -10.34 -8.80 -6.54
N ILE A 78 -9.14 -9.20 -6.94
CA ILE A 78 -8.19 -8.36 -7.69
C ILE A 78 -8.02 -8.97 -9.07
N ALA A 79 -8.34 -8.20 -10.09
CA ALA A 79 -8.08 -8.57 -11.47
C ALA A 79 -6.64 -8.21 -11.84
N VAL A 80 -5.94 -9.16 -12.47
CA VAL A 80 -4.61 -8.96 -13.06
C VAL A 80 -4.76 -9.13 -14.56
N THR A 81 -4.41 -8.10 -15.32
CA THR A 81 -4.47 -8.17 -16.78
C THR A 81 -3.25 -8.89 -17.34
N GLY A 82 -3.37 -9.36 -18.59
CA GLY A 82 -2.21 -9.85 -19.33
C GLY A 82 -1.27 -8.70 -19.73
N ARG A 83 -0.66 -8.78 -20.91
CA ARG A 83 0.19 -7.70 -21.45
C ARG A 83 -0.58 -6.44 -21.86
N THR A 84 -1.91 -6.50 -21.89
CA THR A 84 -2.76 -5.35 -22.19
C THR A 84 -2.94 -4.51 -20.93
N LEU A 85 -2.46 -3.27 -20.98
CA LEU A 85 -2.68 -2.29 -19.93
C LEU A 85 -4.14 -1.83 -19.94
N VAL A 86 -4.80 -1.92 -18.79
CA VAL A 86 -6.16 -1.42 -18.57
C VAL A 86 -6.06 -0.35 -17.49
N GLY A 87 -6.70 0.80 -17.71
CA GLY A 87 -6.70 1.90 -16.75
C GLY A 87 -8.09 2.45 -16.50
N GLY A 88 -8.37 2.82 -15.25
CA GLY A 88 -9.62 3.45 -14.82
C GLY A 88 -10.38 2.65 -13.75
N GLY A 89 -11.51 3.21 -13.33
CA GLY A 89 -12.38 2.63 -12.31
C GLY A 89 -13.53 3.58 -11.98
N ASP A 90 -14.54 3.07 -11.28
CA ASP A 90 -15.74 3.79 -10.84
C ASP A 90 -15.44 4.80 -9.72
N ALA A 91 -14.40 4.55 -8.93
CA ALA A 91 -13.90 5.47 -7.89
C ALA A 91 -13.28 6.75 -8.45
N PHE A 92 -12.90 6.77 -9.74
CA PHE A 92 -12.12 7.85 -10.33
C PHE A 92 -13.01 8.70 -11.25
N GLN A 93 -13.75 9.64 -10.66
CA GLN A 93 -14.53 10.62 -11.43
C GLN A 93 -13.57 11.62 -12.10
N LEU A 94 -13.90 12.02 -13.33
CA LEU A 94 -13.11 12.99 -14.09
C LEU A 94 -13.06 14.36 -13.38
N PRO A 95 -11.92 15.08 -13.45
CA PRO A 95 -10.71 14.78 -14.21
C PRO A 95 -9.61 14.17 -13.31
N GLY A 96 -9.91 13.09 -12.59
CA GLY A 96 -8.91 12.34 -11.83
C GLY A 96 -8.05 11.40 -12.71
N PRO A 97 -6.83 11.04 -12.26
CA PRO A 97 -6.01 10.05 -12.95
C PRO A 97 -6.71 8.70 -12.99
N LYS A 98 -6.57 7.98 -14.11
CA LYS A 98 -7.09 6.61 -14.29
C LYS A 98 -5.97 5.63 -13.95
N PRO A 99 -5.90 5.10 -12.71
CA PRO A 99 -4.81 4.22 -12.35
C PRO A 99 -4.85 2.95 -13.20
N LEU A 100 -3.66 2.46 -13.53
CA LEU A 100 -3.52 1.19 -14.24
C LEU A 100 -3.84 0.04 -13.30
N TRP A 101 -4.54 -0.95 -13.85
CA TRP A 101 -4.79 -2.21 -13.17
C TRP A 101 -3.47 -2.98 -13.07
N PRO A 102 -3.29 -3.82 -12.03
CA PRO A 102 -2.20 -4.78 -12.00
C PRO A 102 -2.15 -5.58 -13.30
N SER A 103 -0.97 -5.78 -13.86
CA SER A 103 -0.80 -6.46 -15.16
C SER A 103 0.42 -7.37 -15.11
N THR A 104 0.53 -8.35 -16.00
CA THR A 104 1.76 -9.16 -16.14
C THR A 104 2.82 -8.52 -17.05
N SER A 105 2.63 -7.26 -17.44
CA SER A 105 3.64 -6.47 -18.17
C SER A 105 4.82 -6.13 -17.26
N GLU A 106 6.03 -6.02 -17.82
CA GLU A 106 7.23 -5.66 -17.06
C GLU A 106 7.17 -4.23 -16.44
N ASP A 107 6.23 -3.40 -16.92
CA ASP A 107 5.95 -2.03 -16.45
C ASP A 107 4.87 -1.94 -15.35
N ASP A 108 4.45 -3.06 -14.75
CA ASP A 108 3.35 -3.09 -13.77
C ASP A 108 3.67 -2.42 -12.42
N GLY A 109 4.96 -2.24 -12.10
CA GLY A 109 5.43 -1.79 -10.79
C GLY A 109 5.34 -0.29 -10.52
N GLY A 110 4.84 0.49 -11.48
CA GLY A 110 4.61 1.94 -11.36
C GLY A 110 5.88 2.72 -11.04
N ARG A 111 6.75 2.95 -12.03
CA ARG A 111 7.90 3.84 -11.85
C ARG A 111 7.45 5.27 -11.62
N VAL A 112 8.02 5.91 -10.61
CA VAL A 112 7.67 7.27 -10.21
C VAL A 112 8.91 8.12 -9.96
N PRO A 113 8.86 9.43 -10.26
CA PRO A 113 9.93 10.34 -9.88
C PRO A 113 9.94 10.56 -8.37
N ILE A 114 11.11 10.51 -7.75
CA ILE A 114 11.32 10.87 -6.34
C ILE A 114 12.44 11.91 -6.28
N VAL A 115 12.19 13.04 -5.62
CA VAL A 115 13.12 14.17 -5.57
C VAL A 115 13.13 14.79 -4.18
N PHE A 116 14.33 15.04 -3.67
CA PHE A 116 14.60 15.84 -2.49
C PHE A 116 15.46 17.02 -2.90
N SER A 117 15.06 18.25 -2.53
CA SER A 117 15.82 19.46 -2.84
C SER A 117 15.64 20.49 -1.74
N GLY A 118 16.73 21.17 -1.33
CA GLY A 118 16.70 22.23 -0.33
C GLY A 118 17.76 22.10 0.76
N SER A 119 17.59 22.87 1.83
CA SER A 119 18.43 22.80 3.04
C SER A 119 18.23 21.49 3.78
N GLY A 120 19.26 21.02 4.48
CA GLY A 120 19.24 19.76 5.23
C GLY A 120 19.60 18.52 4.41
N LEU A 121 19.93 18.71 3.13
CA LEU A 121 20.45 17.65 2.26
C LEU A 121 21.97 17.68 2.20
N ALA A 122 22.59 16.51 2.24
CA ALA A 122 24.03 16.40 2.04
C ALA A 122 24.41 16.86 0.62
N PRO A 123 25.56 17.52 0.41
CA PRO A 123 25.99 17.95 -0.93
C PRO A 123 26.15 16.83 -1.95
N SER A 124 26.43 15.61 -1.48
CA SER A 124 26.56 14.40 -2.29
C SER A 124 25.33 13.48 -2.17
N ALA A 125 24.19 14.00 -1.71
CA ALA A 125 22.97 13.23 -1.57
C ALA A 125 22.53 12.70 -2.94
N ASP A 126 22.10 11.44 -2.97
CA ASP A 126 21.53 10.81 -4.14
C ASP A 126 20.31 9.98 -3.71
N VAL A 127 19.37 9.78 -4.65
CA VAL A 127 18.24 8.88 -4.45
C VAL A 127 18.50 7.62 -5.28
N PRO A 128 18.78 6.47 -4.64
CA PRO A 128 19.04 5.24 -5.37
C PRO A 128 17.91 4.85 -6.33
N ALA A 129 18.27 4.17 -7.41
CA ALA A 129 17.31 3.46 -8.23
C ALA A 129 16.51 2.46 -7.37
N LYS A 130 15.23 2.28 -7.71
CA LYS A 130 14.27 1.42 -7.04
C LYS A 130 13.91 1.84 -5.60
N THR A 131 14.26 3.06 -5.19
CA THR A 131 13.74 3.64 -3.95
C THR A 131 12.22 3.64 -3.99
N ARG A 132 11.60 3.09 -2.94
CA ARG A 132 10.15 3.00 -2.82
C ARG A 132 9.56 4.24 -2.15
N LEU A 133 8.28 4.50 -2.38
CA LEU A 133 7.56 5.61 -1.75
C LEU A 133 7.49 5.53 -0.21
N ASP A 134 7.57 4.33 0.38
CA ASP A 134 7.61 4.15 1.85
C ASP A 134 8.90 4.71 2.47
N ALA A 135 9.96 4.93 1.69
CA ALA A 135 11.18 5.58 2.18
C ALA A 135 11.01 7.09 2.45
N VAL A 136 9.97 7.73 1.91
CA VAL A 136 9.86 9.20 1.93
C VAL A 136 9.67 9.74 3.35
N ALA A 137 8.72 9.19 4.13
CA ALA A 137 8.48 9.64 5.50
C ALA A 137 9.71 9.45 6.39
N GLU A 138 10.40 8.31 6.29
CA GLU A 138 11.60 8.04 7.09
C GLU A 138 12.76 8.93 6.69
N THR A 139 12.93 9.20 5.40
CA THR A 139 13.95 10.12 4.90
C THR A 139 13.68 11.55 5.38
N LEU A 140 12.43 12.00 5.34
CA LEU A 140 12.06 13.32 5.86
C LEU A 140 12.24 13.40 7.38
N ALA A 141 11.92 12.32 8.12
CA ALA A 141 12.14 12.24 9.56
C ALA A 141 13.63 12.39 9.91
N ASP A 142 14.51 11.71 9.17
CA ASP A 142 15.96 11.82 9.34
C ASP A 142 16.47 13.25 9.03
N VAL A 143 16.02 13.84 7.91
CA VAL A 143 16.37 15.22 7.51
C VAL A 143 15.95 16.25 8.55
N ILE A 144 14.77 16.10 9.18
CA ILE A 144 14.30 17.02 10.21
C ILE A 144 14.79 16.67 11.62
N GLY A 145 15.55 15.59 11.78
CA GLY A 145 16.04 15.12 13.07
C GLY A 145 14.95 14.60 14.02
N LEU A 146 13.85 14.07 13.47
CA LEU A 146 12.77 13.47 14.25
C LEU A 146 12.99 11.96 14.40
N SER A 147 13.15 11.49 15.64
CA SER A 147 13.05 10.06 15.95
C SER A 147 11.58 9.65 16.07
N ARG A 148 11.12 8.78 15.18
CA ARG A 148 9.74 8.27 15.19
C ARG A 148 9.59 7.12 16.17
N GLU A 149 8.47 7.08 16.89
CA GLU A 149 8.13 5.94 17.74
C GLU A 149 7.77 4.72 16.88
N HIS A 150 8.10 3.53 17.37
CA HIS A 150 7.78 2.23 16.76
C HIS A 150 8.23 2.09 15.29
N PRO A 151 9.51 2.30 14.94
CA PRO A 151 9.96 2.17 13.55
C PRO A 151 9.66 0.78 12.95
N GLU A 152 9.57 -0.27 13.78
CA GLU A 152 9.30 -1.65 13.37
C GLU A 152 7.94 -1.90 12.70
N VAL A 153 6.98 -0.97 12.83
CA VAL A 153 5.66 -1.10 12.20
C VAL A 153 5.64 -0.61 10.74
N ARG A 154 6.77 -0.06 10.26
CA ARG A 154 6.94 0.56 8.95
C ARG A 154 7.97 -0.22 8.14
N SER A 155 7.77 -0.32 6.82
CA SER A 155 8.70 -1.00 5.91
C SER A 155 9.70 -0.04 5.26
N GLY A 156 9.42 1.26 5.32
CA GLY A 156 10.29 2.32 4.83
C GLY A 156 11.59 2.38 5.61
N GLU A 157 12.65 2.79 4.93
CA GLU A 157 13.94 3.11 5.53
C GLU A 157 14.38 4.46 4.98
N ALA A 158 15.02 5.27 5.83
CA ALA A 158 15.60 6.53 5.40
C ALA A 158 16.70 6.28 4.35
N ILE A 159 16.75 7.12 3.32
CA ILE A 159 17.78 7.02 2.29
C ILE A 159 19.13 7.41 2.89
N ALA A 160 20.04 6.45 2.97
CA ALA A 160 21.34 6.64 3.59
C ALA A 160 22.14 7.78 2.92
N GLY A 161 22.72 8.66 3.74
CA GLY A 161 23.56 9.77 3.28
C GLY A 161 22.80 10.96 2.68
N LEU A 162 21.46 10.97 2.78
CA LEU A 162 20.64 12.06 2.25
C LEU A 162 20.60 13.25 3.22
N ALA A 163 20.48 13.03 4.53
CA ALA A 163 20.49 14.11 5.52
C ALA A 163 21.89 14.69 5.75
N SER A 164 22.01 16.02 5.82
CA SER A 164 23.27 16.71 6.16
C SER A 164 23.47 16.94 7.67
N GLY A 165 22.42 16.75 8.46
CA GLY A 165 22.37 17.13 9.87
C GLY A 165 21.94 18.58 10.13
N GLU A 166 21.79 19.41 9.10
CA GLU A 166 21.16 20.73 9.22
C GLU A 166 19.63 20.59 9.17
N THR A 167 18.92 21.00 10.21
CA THR A 167 17.46 20.87 10.24
C THR A 167 16.77 22.00 9.45
N PRO A 168 15.96 21.68 8.41
CA PRO A 168 15.22 22.69 7.69
C PRO A 168 14.10 23.29 8.56
N ARG A 169 13.79 24.57 8.35
CA ARG A 169 12.70 25.28 9.07
C ARG A 169 11.31 25.05 8.44
N LEU A 170 11.28 24.56 7.20
CA LEU A 170 10.08 24.28 6.43
C LEU A 170 10.34 23.07 5.55
N VAL A 171 9.43 22.10 5.59
CA VAL A 171 9.37 21.00 4.63
C VAL A 171 8.16 21.23 3.74
N LEU A 172 8.38 21.22 2.42
CA LEU A 172 7.32 21.28 1.42
C LEU A 172 7.30 19.95 0.67
N GLN A 173 6.21 19.19 0.82
CA GLN A 173 5.98 17.97 0.08
C GLN A 173 4.98 18.23 -1.05
N VAL A 174 5.41 18.01 -2.30
CA VAL A 174 4.57 18.15 -3.49
C VAL A 174 4.38 16.77 -4.11
N VAL A 175 3.14 16.32 -4.23
CA VAL A 175 2.82 15.01 -4.82
C VAL A 175 2.05 15.19 -6.11
N LEU A 176 2.63 14.73 -7.22
CA LEU A 176 2.02 14.77 -8.55
C LEU A 176 1.22 13.48 -8.80
N LYS A 177 -0.06 13.50 -8.46
CA LYS A 177 -0.95 12.33 -8.67
C LYS A 177 -1.11 12.03 -10.16
N GLY A 178 -0.93 10.76 -10.54
CA GLY A 178 -1.13 10.30 -11.91
C GLY A 178 0.02 10.57 -12.88
N ILE A 179 1.17 11.00 -12.38
CA ILE A 179 2.39 11.18 -13.19
C ILE A 179 3.36 10.03 -12.91
N ARG A 180 3.72 9.30 -13.96
CA ARG A 180 4.74 8.25 -13.93
C ARG A 180 6.06 8.75 -14.52
N SER A 181 7.14 8.03 -14.23
CA SER A 181 8.43 8.34 -14.82
C SER A 181 8.43 8.26 -16.34
N GLU A 182 7.70 7.29 -16.92
CA GLU A 182 7.57 7.15 -18.37
C GLU A 182 6.93 8.39 -19.00
N ASP A 183 5.98 9.02 -18.31
CA ASP A 183 5.30 10.22 -18.81
C ASP A 183 6.28 11.40 -18.90
N LEU A 184 7.19 11.51 -17.93
CA LEU A 184 8.25 12.51 -17.92
C LEU A 184 9.34 12.23 -18.95
N GLU A 185 9.69 10.97 -19.16
CA GLU A 185 10.67 10.53 -20.17
C GLU A 185 10.18 10.79 -21.59
N GLN A 186 8.87 10.61 -21.85
CA GLN A 186 8.25 10.90 -23.15
C GLN A 186 8.17 12.40 -23.46
N GLN A 187 8.10 13.26 -22.44
CA GLN A 187 7.99 14.72 -22.60
C GLN A 187 9.07 15.47 -21.82
N PRO A 188 10.36 15.32 -22.17
CA PRO A 188 11.47 15.82 -21.38
C PRO A 188 11.44 17.35 -21.16
N SER A 189 10.92 18.12 -22.11
CA SER A 189 10.84 19.58 -22.01
C SER A 189 9.63 20.09 -21.21
N ALA A 190 8.69 19.23 -20.83
CA ALA A 190 7.43 19.63 -20.18
C ALA A 190 7.55 19.86 -18.65
N TRP A 191 8.66 19.46 -18.03
CA TRP A 191 8.85 19.51 -16.58
C TRP A 191 10.19 20.18 -16.18
N PRO A 192 10.50 21.39 -16.69
CA PRO A 192 11.80 22.02 -16.47
C PRO A 192 12.09 22.29 -14.99
N VAL A 193 11.06 22.62 -14.19
CA VAL A 193 11.23 22.88 -12.74
C VAL A 193 11.64 21.61 -11.99
N LEU A 194 10.94 20.50 -12.22
CA LEU A 194 11.25 19.24 -11.56
C LEU A 194 12.64 18.74 -11.96
N ARG A 195 13.00 18.84 -13.26
CA ARG A 195 14.34 18.54 -13.76
C ARG A 195 15.41 19.35 -13.06
N HIS A 196 15.13 20.64 -12.89
CA HIS A 196 16.01 21.57 -12.22
C HIS A 196 16.21 21.18 -10.74
N LEU A 197 15.15 20.78 -10.04
CA LEU A 197 15.21 20.31 -8.65
C LEU A 197 16.00 19.00 -8.52
N MET A 198 15.82 18.07 -9.45
CA MET A 198 16.61 16.82 -9.52
C MET A 198 18.09 17.10 -9.73
N GLY A 199 18.44 18.07 -10.58
CA GLY A 199 19.84 18.39 -10.87
C GLY A 199 20.57 19.17 -9.77
N ARG A 200 19.85 19.93 -8.92
CA ARG A 200 20.46 20.65 -7.77
C ARG A 200 20.38 19.87 -6.45
N GLY A 201 19.42 18.96 -6.33
CA GLY A 201 19.21 18.14 -5.14
C GLY A 201 19.59 16.69 -5.40
N ALA A 202 18.83 15.78 -4.81
CA ALA A 202 18.93 14.35 -5.01
C ALA A 202 17.62 13.87 -5.67
N GLY A 203 17.69 13.06 -6.72
CA GLY A 203 16.48 12.55 -7.32
C GLY A 203 16.68 11.47 -8.35
N THR A 204 15.65 10.66 -8.54
CA THR A 204 15.62 9.54 -9.48
C THR A 204 14.31 9.52 -10.26
N LEU A 205 14.36 9.09 -11.51
CA LEU A 205 13.19 8.68 -12.27
C LEU A 205 12.91 7.17 -12.09
N ASP A 206 13.74 6.44 -11.35
CA ASP A 206 13.58 5.00 -11.14
C ASP A 206 13.03 4.67 -9.75
N GLY A 207 12.20 5.54 -9.17
CA GLY A 207 11.49 5.24 -7.93
C GLY A 207 10.35 4.24 -8.17
N MET A 208 9.86 3.60 -7.10
CA MET A 208 8.79 2.59 -7.17
C MET A 208 7.63 2.93 -6.22
N VAL A 209 6.39 2.69 -6.63
CA VAL A 209 5.23 2.81 -5.71
C VAL A 209 5.32 1.80 -4.57
N GLY A 210 5.81 0.59 -4.85
CA GLY A 210 6.07 -0.43 -3.83
C GLY A 210 4.88 -1.33 -3.48
N SER A 211 3.70 -1.06 -4.01
CA SER A 211 2.50 -1.91 -3.85
C SER A 211 1.57 -1.83 -5.07
N LEU A 212 0.68 -2.81 -5.17
CA LEU A 212 -0.40 -2.86 -6.16
C LEU A 212 -1.74 -3.15 -5.48
N PRO A 213 -2.86 -2.55 -5.93
CA PRO A 213 -3.01 -1.72 -7.15
C PRO A 213 -2.38 -0.32 -7.03
N LEU A 214 -2.12 0.34 -8.17
CA LEU A 214 -1.58 1.71 -8.23
C LEU A 214 -2.62 2.77 -7.85
N ASP A 215 -3.22 2.61 -6.67
CA ASP A 215 -4.25 3.50 -6.18
C ASP A 215 -3.64 4.75 -5.51
N PRO A 216 -4.15 5.97 -5.81
CA PRO A 216 -3.66 7.20 -5.21
C PRO A 216 -3.75 7.21 -3.68
N ALA A 217 -4.85 6.77 -3.07
CA ALA A 217 -5.02 6.83 -1.61
C ALA A 217 -4.04 5.90 -0.90
N ALA A 218 -3.77 4.72 -1.48
CA ALA A 218 -2.75 3.80 -0.98
C ALA A 218 -1.35 4.44 -1.07
N SER A 219 -1.00 4.99 -2.24
CA SER A 219 0.30 5.61 -2.48
C SER A 219 0.55 6.83 -1.58
N LEU A 220 -0.45 7.68 -1.38
CA LEU A 220 -0.37 8.86 -0.51
C LEU A 220 -0.19 8.46 0.96
N ALA A 221 -0.93 7.45 1.42
CA ALA A 221 -0.75 6.89 2.76
C ALA A 221 0.62 6.25 2.92
N THR A 222 1.15 5.59 1.89
CA THR A 222 2.51 5.04 1.89
C THR A 222 3.57 6.14 2.06
N ILE A 223 3.44 7.22 1.28
CA ILE A 223 4.31 8.41 1.39
C ILE A 223 4.24 9.03 2.79
N GLY A 224 3.04 9.22 3.33
CA GLY A 224 2.84 9.92 4.60
C GLY A 224 3.23 9.08 5.83
N THR A 225 2.97 7.77 5.79
CA THR A 225 3.23 6.87 6.93
C THR A 225 4.61 6.26 6.93
N GLY A 226 5.21 6.04 5.76
CA GLY A 226 6.41 5.22 5.62
C GLY A 226 6.18 3.72 5.73
N GLY A 227 4.91 3.27 5.78
CA GLY A 227 4.56 1.86 5.65
C GLY A 227 3.90 1.56 4.32
N LEU A 228 3.78 0.28 3.96
CA LEU A 228 3.01 -0.18 2.81
C LEU A 228 1.54 -0.44 3.19
N PRO A 229 0.62 -0.64 2.23
CA PRO A 229 -0.80 -0.84 2.52
C PRO A 229 -1.13 -1.96 3.49
N TYR A 230 -0.39 -3.07 3.49
CA TYR A 230 -0.56 -4.14 4.49
C TYR A 230 -0.22 -3.70 5.93
N GLN A 231 0.49 -2.58 6.10
CA GLN A 231 0.85 -1.99 7.40
C GLN A 231 -0.10 -0.86 7.79
N HIS A 232 -0.38 0.09 6.90
CA HIS A 232 -1.26 1.23 7.21
C HIS A 232 -2.76 0.97 6.98
N GLY A 233 -3.12 -0.09 6.25
CA GLY A 233 -4.49 -0.52 6.01
C GLY A 233 -5.28 0.33 5.01
N THR A 234 -4.71 1.40 4.46
CA THR A 234 -5.28 2.10 3.28
C THR A 234 -4.89 1.36 2.00
N THR A 235 -5.74 0.45 1.54
CA THR A 235 -5.50 -0.43 0.37
C THR A 235 -5.93 0.19 -0.97
N GLY A 236 -6.67 1.30 -0.92
CA GLY A 236 -7.08 2.04 -2.10
C GLY A 236 -8.05 3.17 -1.75
N SER A 237 -8.55 3.87 -2.76
CA SER A 237 -9.46 5.01 -2.65
C SER A 237 -10.83 4.55 -2.17
N LEU A 238 -11.17 3.29 -2.46
CA LEU A 238 -12.27 2.55 -1.89
C LEU A 238 -11.73 1.48 -0.95
N LEU A 239 -12.28 1.43 0.27
CA LEU A 239 -11.96 0.44 1.28
C LEU A 239 -13.20 -0.39 1.56
N ARG A 240 -12.99 -1.69 1.77
CA ARG A 240 -13.97 -2.53 2.44
C ARG A 240 -14.02 -2.17 3.93
N ARG A 241 -15.22 -2.30 4.50
CA ARG A 241 -15.45 -2.20 5.93
C ARG A 241 -16.42 -3.28 6.35
N ASP A 242 -15.92 -4.25 7.08
CA ASP A 242 -16.73 -5.36 7.60
C ASP A 242 -17.44 -5.01 8.90
N GLU A 243 -16.96 -3.99 9.60
CA GLU A 243 -17.52 -3.56 10.87
C GLU A 243 -18.85 -2.82 10.68
N ALA A 244 -19.83 -3.17 11.52
CA ALA A 244 -21.08 -2.45 11.63
C ALA A 244 -20.82 -1.05 12.23
N ILE A 245 -21.34 0.00 11.59
CA ILE A 245 -21.42 1.32 12.24
C ILE A 245 -22.44 1.20 13.36
N VAL A 246 -21.97 1.14 14.61
CA VAL A 246 -22.85 1.26 15.78
C VAL A 246 -23.17 2.74 15.97
N SER A 247 -24.25 3.21 15.36
CA SER A 247 -24.89 4.46 15.78
C SER A 247 -25.58 4.20 17.11
N ARG A 248 -25.53 5.17 18.04
CA ARG A 248 -26.18 5.10 19.37
C ARG A 248 -27.69 4.81 19.33
N THR A 249 -28.31 4.88 18.15
CA THR A 249 -29.76 4.75 17.95
C THR A 249 -30.19 3.74 16.89
N GLU A 250 -29.27 3.07 16.18
CA GLU A 250 -29.66 2.12 15.12
C GLU A 250 -28.49 1.21 14.71
N VAL A 251 -28.70 -0.11 14.70
CA VAL A 251 -27.79 -1.07 14.02
C VAL A 251 -28.22 -1.13 12.55
N LYS A 252 -27.61 -0.31 11.69
CA LYS A 252 -27.89 -0.35 10.25
C LYS A 252 -27.06 -1.42 9.52
N GLY A 253 -27.60 -2.63 9.54
CA GLY A 253 -27.26 -3.74 8.64
C GLY A 253 -25.94 -4.44 8.95
N PHE A 254 -25.97 -5.77 8.92
CA PHE A 254 -24.78 -6.62 8.85
C PHE A 254 -24.37 -6.76 7.38
N GLY A 255 -23.11 -6.46 7.05
CA GLY A 255 -22.58 -6.62 5.70
C GLY A 255 -21.42 -5.67 5.41
N ALA A 256 -20.44 -6.16 4.64
CA ALA A 256 -19.31 -5.37 4.18
C ALA A 256 -19.80 -4.15 3.38
N LYS A 257 -19.35 -2.95 3.76
CA LYS A 257 -19.63 -1.71 3.02
C LYS A 257 -18.36 -1.25 2.31
N VAL A 258 -18.53 -0.72 1.10
CA VAL A 258 -17.45 -0.02 0.39
C VAL A 258 -17.54 1.46 0.72
N VAL A 259 -16.43 2.03 1.17
CA VAL A 259 -16.35 3.41 1.65
C VAL A 259 -15.13 4.11 1.09
N THR A 260 -15.22 5.42 0.87
CA THR A 260 -14.06 6.20 0.44
C THR A 260 -13.04 6.31 1.56
N ALA A 261 -11.77 6.06 1.26
CA ALA A 261 -10.65 6.26 2.20
C ALA A 261 -10.67 7.69 2.75
N TRP A 262 -10.26 7.85 4.02
CA TRP A 262 -10.23 9.14 4.71
C TRP A 262 -11.58 9.87 4.87
N SER A 263 -12.69 9.25 4.46
CA SER A 263 -14.03 9.73 4.81
C SER A 263 -14.31 9.56 6.31
N LYS A 264 -15.27 10.31 6.87
CA LYS A 264 -15.63 10.25 8.30
C LYS A 264 -15.95 8.86 8.83
N THR A 265 -16.38 7.97 7.94
CA THR A 265 -16.77 6.62 8.33
C THR A 265 -15.64 5.62 8.10
N ALA A 266 -14.66 5.95 7.26
CA ALA A 266 -13.58 5.04 6.88
C ALA A 266 -12.79 4.54 8.11
N PRO A 267 -12.32 3.29 8.08
CA PRO A 267 -11.32 2.83 9.05
C PRO A 267 -10.12 3.79 9.06
N ARG A 268 -9.59 4.08 10.25
CA ARG A 268 -8.39 4.91 10.38
C ARG A 268 -7.17 4.15 9.85
N SER A 269 -6.14 4.89 9.40
CA SER A 269 -4.80 4.32 9.19
C SER A 269 -4.39 3.54 10.44
N VAL A 270 -3.69 2.41 10.29
CA VAL A 270 -3.23 1.54 11.40
C VAL A 270 -1.90 2.00 11.99
N ILE A 271 -1.19 2.88 11.29
CA ILE A 271 0.06 3.49 11.73
C ILE A 271 -0.01 5.00 11.51
N ALA A 272 0.74 5.75 12.32
CA ALA A 272 0.80 7.21 12.26
C ALA A 272 1.53 7.69 11.00
N THR A 273 1.11 8.85 10.49
CA THR A 273 1.91 9.59 9.50
C THR A 273 3.08 10.31 10.15
N LEU A 274 4.05 10.75 9.35
CA LEU A 274 5.12 11.62 9.82
C LEU A 274 4.54 12.90 10.44
N GLY A 275 3.45 13.42 9.86
CA GLY A 275 2.75 14.58 10.39
C GLY A 275 2.25 14.31 11.81
N ASP A 276 1.46 13.24 12.01
CA ASP A 276 0.96 12.82 13.32
C ASP A 276 2.11 12.67 14.35
N ASP A 277 3.21 12.01 13.98
CA ASP A 277 4.35 11.76 14.87
C ASP A 277 5.08 13.06 15.25
N LEU A 278 5.28 13.96 14.28
CA LEU A 278 5.92 15.25 14.48
C LEU A 278 5.10 16.10 15.46
N ASP A 279 3.79 16.11 15.26
CA ASP A 279 2.85 16.89 16.05
C ASP A 279 2.72 16.38 17.48
N GLN A 280 2.65 15.06 17.66
CA GLN A 280 2.65 14.43 18.97
C GLN A 280 3.96 14.69 19.71
N THR A 281 5.10 14.44 19.07
CA THR A 281 6.43 14.56 19.66
C THR A 281 6.73 16.00 20.09
N LEU A 282 6.32 16.97 19.27
CA LEU A 282 6.59 18.39 19.52
C LEU A 282 5.41 19.13 20.17
N LYS A 283 4.44 18.39 20.73
CA LYS A 283 3.31 18.91 21.51
C LYS A 283 2.51 19.97 20.74
N GLN A 284 2.17 19.68 19.47
CA GLN A 284 1.30 20.52 18.63
C GLN A 284 1.87 21.92 18.35
N ARG A 285 3.19 22.09 18.49
CA ARG A 285 3.91 23.32 18.13
C ARG A 285 4.12 23.48 16.62
N PRO A 286 4.41 22.43 15.85
CA PRO A 286 4.53 22.53 14.39
C PRO A 286 3.22 23.00 13.76
N ILE A 287 3.31 23.57 12.57
CA ILE A 287 2.15 23.87 11.74
C ILE A 287 2.19 22.89 10.60
N ILE A 288 1.26 21.95 10.60
CA ILE A 288 1.08 20.99 9.51
C ILE A 288 -0.19 21.39 8.75
N GLY A 289 -0.11 21.28 7.43
CA GLY A 289 -1.19 21.69 6.55
C GLY A 289 -1.15 20.97 5.24
N LEU A 290 -2.33 20.83 4.64
CA LEU A 290 -2.54 20.16 3.38
C LEU A 290 -3.36 21.06 2.46
N VAL A 291 -2.83 21.31 1.27
CA VAL A 291 -3.61 21.82 0.14
C VAL A 291 -3.80 20.66 -0.82
N GLY A 292 -4.97 20.04 -0.74
CA GLY A 292 -5.35 18.88 -1.53
C GLY A 292 -6.40 19.22 -2.58
N THR A 293 -6.67 18.25 -3.45
CA THR A 293 -7.76 18.25 -4.44
C THR A 293 -8.82 17.21 -4.12
N ASP A 294 -8.52 16.27 -3.22
CA ASP A 294 -9.42 15.19 -2.82
C ASP A 294 -9.24 14.84 -1.33
N PRO A 295 -10.30 14.46 -0.57
CA PRO A 295 -10.18 13.95 0.79
C PRO A 295 -9.12 12.85 1.00
N ILE A 296 -8.82 12.02 0.00
CA ILE A 296 -7.78 10.98 0.10
C ILE A 296 -6.37 11.55 0.29
N ASP A 297 -6.14 12.83 -0.05
CA ASP A 297 -4.85 13.52 0.09
C ASP A 297 -4.42 13.62 1.56
N ARG A 298 -5.36 13.42 2.51
CA ARG A 298 -5.09 13.31 3.95
C ARG A 298 -4.14 12.16 4.29
N GLY A 299 -3.95 11.18 3.40
CA GLY A 299 -2.92 10.15 3.55
C GLY A 299 -1.51 10.69 3.78
N LEU A 300 -1.22 11.90 3.31
CA LEU A 300 0.10 12.52 3.46
C LEU A 300 0.38 13.03 4.89
N ILE A 301 -0.63 13.57 5.56
CA ILE A 301 -0.47 14.29 6.84
C ILE A 301 -1.18 13.62 8.02
N GLY A 302 -2.11 12.69 7.76
CA GLY A 302 -2.83 11.97 8.80
C GLY A 302 -3.95 12.80 9.43
N GLY A 303 -3.93 12.91 10.76
CA GLY A 303 -4.80 13.79 11.53
C GLY A 303 -5.91 13.11 12.34
N ASN A 304 -5.82 11.80 12.53
CA ASN A 304 -6.80 11.03 13.31
C ASN A 304 -6.18 9.96 14.22
N TRP A 305 -4.85 9.95 14.39
CA TRP A 305 -4.19 8.89 15.17
C TRP A 305 -4.21 9.17 16.68
N TYR A 306 -3.80 10.37 17.11
CA TYR A 306 -3.69 10.72 18.53
C TYR A 306 -5.00 11.33 19.10
N VAL A 307 -5.24 11.09 20.40
CA VAL A 307 -6.42 11.56 21.13
C VAL A 307 -6.27 13.06 21.44
N GLY A 308 -7.26 13.88 21.06
CA GLY A 308 -7.27 15.32 21.34
C GLY A 308 -7.79 16.19 20.21
N GLY A 309 -7.92 15.62 19.00
CA GLY A 309 -8.27 16.38 17.80
C GLY A 309 -7.03 17.10 17.27
N ASP A 310 -6.72 16.84 16.02
CA ASP A 310 -5.62 17.46 15.30
C ASP A 310 -5.96 18.93 14.93
N ARG A 311 -4.95 19.81 14.97
CA ARG A 311 -5.04 21.24 14.63
C ARG A 311 -4.64 21.53 13.18
N ASP A 312 -4.39 20.49 12.40
CA ASP A 312 -3.97 20.61 11.02
C ASP A 312 -4.92 21.41 10.15
N ARG A 313 -4.31 22.23 9.29
CA ARG A 313 -5.02 23.07 8.34
C ARG A 313 -5.19 22.33 7.03
N VAL A 314 -6.37 21.76 6.82
CA VAL A 314 -6.72 21.07 5.58
C VAL A 314 -7.59 21.96 4.70
N VAL A 315 -7.09 22.28 3.52
CA VAL A 315 -7.84 22.92 2.43
C VAL A 315 -7.96 21.91 1.29
N ILE A 316 -9.19 21.52 0.96
CA ILE A 316 -9.47 20.73 -0.24
C ILE A 316 -10.04 21.67 -1.29
N LEU A 317 -9.31 21.87 -2.38
CA LEU A 317 -9.72 22.68 -3.52
C LEU A 317 -10.82 21.93 -4.27
N ASP A 318 -12.08 22.32 -4.05
CA ASP A 318 -13.22 21.77 -4.80
C ASP A 318 -13.17 22.27 -6.24
N GLN A 319 -12.99 21.36 -7.20
CA GLN A 319 -13.01 21.68 -8.63
C GLN A 319 -14.41 22.10 -9.14
N LYS A 320 -15.46 22.06 -8.32
CA LYS A 320 -16.78 22.60 -8.68
C LYS A 320 -16.90 24.13 -8.56
N THR A 321 -15.90 24.82 -8.03
CA THR A 321 -15.94 26.28 -7.92
C THR A 321 -15.04 26.90 -9.00
N PRO A 322 -15.58 27.53 -10.06
CA PRO A 322 -14.75 28.31 -10.98
C PRO A 322 -14.05 29.44 -10.19
N PRO A 323 -12.84 29.86 -10.59
CA PRO A 323 -12.12 30.91 -9.89
C PRO A 323 -12.99 32.18 -9.88
N VAL A 324 -13.40 32.60 -8.70
CA VAL A 324 -13.96 33.94 -8.51
C VAL A 324 -12.77 34.89 -8.59
N GLU A 325 -12.68 35.57 -9.73
CA GLU A 325 -11.87 36.76 -9.90
C GLU A 325 -12.38 37.80 -8.88
N GLN A 326 -11.55 38.12 -7.88
CA GLN A 326 -11.80 39.27 -7.02
C GLN A 326 -10.93 40.42 -7.52
N ALA A 327 -11.63 41.46 -7.99
CA ALA A 327 -11.12 42.78 -8.34
C ALA A 327 -10.62 43.56 -7.11
#